data_AF-S8AB06-F1
#
_entry.id   AF-S8AB06-F1
#
_cell.length_a   1.000
_cell.length_b   1.000
_cell.length_c   1.000
_cell.angle_alpha   90.00
_cell.angle_beta   90.00
_cell.angle_gamma   90.00
#
_symmetry.space_group_name_H-M   'P 1'
#
loop_
_entity.id
_entity.type
_entity.pdbx_description
1 polymer ?
#
loop_
_entity_poly.entity_id
_entity_poly.type
_entity_poly.pdbx_seq_one_letter_code
_entity_poly.pdbx_strand_id
1 'polypeptide(L)'
;MPALALVAPTATLATPPPTATFNLTLSKAIEGEAPSFLPIDIQFAYNWDWTKGEGYATVLSLGSNNTVNQQMFPMGIKDKLSFMARQRFDVTIQGQNGTEDVYAYRVLLNMDKATTDNKEAAVMVGTEGDVIITTENWGATGL
;
A
#
# COMPACT_ATOMS: atom_id res chain seq x y z
N MET A 1 43.70 14.31 -31.71
CA MET A 1 42.63 14.60 -30.74
C MET A 1 42.13 13.27 -30.20
N PRO A 2 42.36 12.91 -28.92
CA PRO A 2 41.81 11.67 -28.37
C PRO A 2 40.37 11.89 -27.91
N ALA A 3 39.50 10.94 -28.21
CA ALA A 3 38.10 10.93 -27.80
C ALA A 3 38.00 10.69 -26.28
N LEU A 4 37.31 11.59 -25.57
CA LEU A 4 36.90 11.40 -24.19
C LEU A 4 35.81 10.33 -24.13
N ALA A 5 36.13 9.16 -23.59
CA ALA A 5 35.13 8.17 -23.23
C ALA A 5 34.34 8.69 -22.02
N LEU A 6 33.05 8.98 -22.23
CA LEU A 6 32.11 9.29 -21.17
C LEU A 6 31.85 8.00 -20.38
N VAL A 7 32.47 7.87 -19.20
CA VAL A 7 32.10 6.82 -18.24
C VAL A 7 30.75 7.23 -17.64
N ALA A 8 29.67 6.58 -18.08
CA ALA A 8 28.38 6.72 -17.43
C ALA A 8 28.50 6.18 -15.99
N PRO A 9 28.02 6.91 -14.96
CA PRO A 9 27.99 6.36 -13.61
C PRO A 9 27.00 5.18 -13.60
N THR A 10 27.52 3.98 -13.39
CA THR A 10 26.71 2.85 -12.90
C THR A 10 26.19 3.23 -11.53
N ALA A 11 24.99 3.80 -11.48
CA ALA A 11 24.24 3.93 -10.26
C ALA A 11 23.99 2.50 -9.75
N THR A 12 24.78 2.06 -8.78
CA THR A 12 24.41 0.91 -7.96
C THR A 12 23.09 1.29 -7.31
N LEU A 13 21.99 0.66 -7.74
CA LEU A 13 20.69 0.83 -7.09
C LEU A 13 20.92 0.52 -5.61
N ALA A 14 20.90 1.55 -4.78
CA ALA A 14 21.04 1.37 -3.35
C ALA A 14 19.87 0.50 -2.91
N THR A 15 20.15 -0.59 -2.18
CA THR A 15 19.10 -1.41 -1.58
C THR A 15 18.16 -0.49 -0.79
N PRO A 16 16.83 -0.61 -0.98
CA PRO A 16 15.88 0.23 -0.27
C PRO A 16 16.07 0.13 1.25
N PRO A 17 15.70 1.18 2.01
CA PRO A 17 15.81 1.13 3.46
C PRO A 17 15.04 -0.07 4.01
N PRO A 18 15.55 -0.76 5.05
CA PRO A 18 14.86 -1.93 5.61
C PRO A 18 13.53 -1.56 6.29
N THR A 19 13.31 -0.28 6.61
CA THR A 19 12.06 0.21 7.19
C THR A 19 11.64 1.52 6.54
N ALA A 20 10.34 1.73 6.39
CA ALA A 20 9.80 3.05 6.08
C ALA A 20 8.35 3.18 6.52
N THR A 21 7.92 4.43 6.74
CA THR A 21 6.53 4.82 6.96
C THR A 21 6.12 5.79 5.85
N PHE A 22 4.93 5.61 5.30
CA PHE A 22 4.41 6.46 4.23
C PHE A 22 2.88 6.48 4.23
N ASN A 23 2.33 7.48 3.56
CA ASN A 23 0.89 7.65 3.38
C ASN A 23 0.52 7.47 1.91
N LEU A 24 -0.61 6.82 1.65
CA LEU A 24 -1.21 6.68 0.33
C LEU A 24 -2.65 7.19 0.38
N THR A 25 -3.15 7.67 -0.76
CA THR A 25 -4.53 8.11 -0.90
C THR A 25 -5.28 7.13 -1.80
N LEU A 26 -6.33 6.52 -1.25
CA LEU A 26 -7.28 5.69 -1.97
C LEU A 26 -8.31 6.62 -2.61
N SER A 27 -8.32 6.72 -3.93
CA SER A 27 -9.12 7.68 -4.69
C SER A 27 -10.18 7.03 -5.57
N LYS A 28 -10.07 5.72 -5.81
CA LYS A 28 -10.84 5.02 -6.84
C LYS A 28 -11.53 3.78 -6.27
N ALA A 29 -12.80 3.58 -6.58
CA ALA A 29 -13.46 2.29 -6.43
C ALA A 29 -13.30 1.50 -7.74
N ILE A 30 -12.87 0.25 -7.66
CA ILE A 30 -12.74 -0.66 -8.81
C ILE A 30 -13.82 -1.75 -8.83
N GLU A 31 -14.51 -1.93 -7.70
CA GLU A 31 -15.63 -2.85 -7.52
C GLU A 31 -16.58 -2.24 -6.48
N GLY A 32 -17.88 -2.44 -6.65
CA GLY A 32 -18.92 -1.82 -5.83
C GLY A 32 -19.22 -0.36 -6.20
N GLU A 33 -20.21 0.23 -5.51
CA GLU A 33 -20.51 1.66 -5.62
C GLU A 33 -19.40 2.48 -4.93
N ALA A 34 -18.96 3.57 -5.57
CA ALA A 34 -17.93 4.43 -5.02
C ALA A 34 -18.42 5.09 -3.71
N PRO A 35 -17.77 4.87 -2.57
CA PRO A 35 -18.24 5.43 -1.31
C PRO A 35 -18.10 6.95 -1.26
N SER A 36 -19.02 7.62 -0.56
CA SER A 36 -19.02 9.07 -0.36
C SER A 36 -17.80 9.62 0.41
N PHE A 37 -17.08 8.75 1.10
CA PHE A 37 -15.88 9.11 1.85
C PHE A 37 -14.59 9.08 1.02
N LEU A 38 -14.64 8.73 -0.28
CA LEU A 38 -13.48 8.87 -1.15
C LEU A 38 -13.24 10.36 -1.50
N PRO A 39 -11.97 10.79 -1.60
CA PRO A 39 -10.74 10.03 -1.34
C PRO A 39 -10.45 9.87 0.15
N ILE A 40 -9.77 8.77 0.52
CA ILE A 40 -9.38 8.49 1.90
C ILE A 40 -7.89 8.14 2.02
N ASP A 41 -7.24 8.65 3.06
CA ASP A 41 -5.84 8.35 3.33
C ASP A 41 -5.64 7.05 4.11
N ILE A 42 -4.57 6.32 3.80
CA ILE A 42 -4.14 5.13 4.50
C ILE A 42 -2.64 5.21 4.77
N GLN A 43 -2.24 4.96 6.01
CA GLN A 43 -0.84 5.00 6.42
C GLN A 43 -0.30 3.59 6.63
N PHE A 44 0.88 3.33 6.10
CA PHE A 44 1.59 2.07 6.26
C PHE A 44 2.96 2.28 6.88
N ALA A 45 3.40 1.29 7.65
CA ALA A 45 4.80 1.09 7.98
C ALA A 45 5.22 -0.31 7.51
N TYR A 46 6.44 -0.45 6.99
CA TYR A 46 7.00 -1.77 6.68
C TYR A 46 8.36 -1.99 7.32
N ASN A 47 8.67 -3.27 7.51
CA ASN A 47 9.96 -3.75 7.97
C ASN A 47 10.35 -4.98 7.13
N TRP A 48 11.53 -4.93 6.51
CA TRP A 48 12.06 -5.95 5.63
C TRP A 48 13.52 -6.26 5.93
N ASP A 49 13.82 -7.54 6.14
CA ASP A 49 15.17 -8.07 6.25
C ASP A 49 15.63 -8.58 4.88
N TRP A 50 16.45 -7.78 4.18
CA TRP A 50 17.01 -8.12 2.87
C TRP A 50 17.93 -9.33 2.88
N THR A 51 18.54 -9.65 4.03
CA THR A 51 19.44 -10.80 4.18
C THR A 51 18.65 -12.09 4.20
N LYS A 52 17.51 -12.08 4.87
CA LYS A 52 16.63 -13.26 5.02
C LYS A 52 15.54 -13.34 3.96
N GLY A 53 15.25 -12.24 3.27
CA GLY A 53 14.17 -12.17 2.29
C GLY A 53 12.79 -12.27 2.94
N GLU A 54 12.66 -11.80 4.19
CA GLU A 54 11.42 -11.84 4.96
C GLU A 54 11.10 -10.47 5.57
N GLY A 55 9.86 -10.27 5.97
CA GLY A 55 9.42 -9.02 6.59
C GLY A 55 7.93 -8.97 6.83
N TYR A 56 7.43 -7.80 7.16
CA TYR A 56 6.00 -7.53 7.37
C TYR A 56 5.69 -6.05 7.10
N ALA A 57 4.41 -5.75 6.96
CA ALA A 57 3.91 -4.38 6.96
C ALA A 57 2.83 -4.24 8.04
N THR A 58 2.49 -3.00 8.37
CA THR A 58 1.44 -2.65 9.31
C THR A 58 0.62 -1.51 8.71
N VAL A 59 -0.70 -1.67 8.69
CA VAL A 59 -1.64 -0.56 8.48
C VAL A 59 -1.68 0.23 9.79
N LEU A 60 -1.13 1.43 9.79
CA LEU A 60 -1.13 2.29 10.98
C LEU A 60 -2.47 2.99 11.15
N SER A 61 -3.00 3.56 10.07
CA SER A 61 -4.28 4.26 10.06
C SER A 61 -5.02 4.11 8.73
N LEU A 62 -6.34 4.23 8.77
CA LEU A 62 -7.22 4.30 7.60
C LEU A 62 -8.29 5.38 7.84
N GLY A 63 -8.22 6.46 7.07
CA GLY A 63 -8.98 7.68 7.32
C GLY A 63 -8.40 8.53 8.45
N SER A 64 -8.95 9.73 8.60
CA SER A 64 -8.38 10.80 9.45
C SER A 64 -8.39 10.50 10.95
N ASN A 65 -9.23 9.56 11.42
CA ASN A 65 -9.50 9.33 12.85
C ASN A 65 -9.33 7.89 13.32
N ASN A 66 -8.82 6.95 12.49
CA ASN A 66 -8.67 5.55 12.91
C ASN A 66 -7.22 5.15 13.02
N THR A 67 -6.78 4.83 14.24
CA THR A 67 -5.55 4.07 14.47
C THR A 67 -5.91 2.59 14.47
N VAL A 68 -5.40 1.86 13.49
CA VAL A 68 -5.74 0.44 13.29
C VAL A 68 -4.65 -0.48 13.85
N ASN A 69 -3.38 -0.20 13.53
CA ASN A 69 -2.23 -1.06 13.85
C ASN A 69 -2.38 -2.54 13.38
N GLN A 70 -2.96 -2.75 12.20
CA GLN A 70 -3.16 -4.10 11.66
C GLN A 70 -1.88 -4.62 10.98
N GLN A 71 -1.34 -5.73 11.47
CA GLN A 71 -0.20 -6.39 10.83
C GLN A 71 -0.59 -7.10 9.52
N MET A 72 0.31 -7.04 8.54
CA MET A 72 0.20 -7.60 7.21
C MET A 72 1.42 -8.48 6.92
N PHE A 73 1.20 -9.59 6.22
CA PHE A 73 2.22 -10.59 5.95
C PHE A 73 2.59 -10.63 4.47
N PRO A 74 3.84 -10.96 4.14
CA PRO A 74 4.30 -11.01 2.76
C PRO A 74 3.60 -12.12 2.00
N MET A 75 3.28 -11.85 0.73
CA MET A 75 2.61 -12.79 -0.18
C MET A 75 3.59 -13.62 -1.01
N GLY A 76 4.88 -13.28 -1.01
CA GLY A 76 5.90 -14.03 -1.76
C GLY A 76 5.86 -13.81 -3.28
N ILE A 77 5.41 -12.65 -3.75
CA ILE A 77 5.36 -12.31 -5.18
C ILE A 77 6.77 -11.96 -5.67
N LYS A 78 7.16 -12.52 -6.82
CA LYS A 78 8.46 -12.23 -7.45
C LYS A 78 8.54 -10.74 -7.82
N ASP A 79 9.69 -10.13 -7.57
CA ASP A 79 10.01 -8.73 -7.90
C ASP A 79 9.13 -7.65 -7.22
N LYS A 80 8.21 -8.03 -6.33
CA LYS A 80 7.38 -7.12 -5.55
C LYS A 80 7.49 -7.35 -4.05
N LEU A 81 7.40 -6.28 -3.28
CA LEU A 81 7.05 -6.35 -1.87
C LEU A 81 5.53 -6.22 -1.75
N SER A 82 4.86 -7.37 -1.67
CA SER A 82 3.40 -7.47 -1.54
C SER A 82 3.02 -7.98 -0.17
N PHE A 83 2.17 -7.25 0.53
CA PHE A 83 1.69 -7.60 1.86
C PHE A 83 0.17 -7.65 1.89
N MET A 84 -0.38 -8.55 2.72
CA MET A 84 -1.82 -8.67 2.93
C MET A 84 -2.18 -8.79 4.41
N ALA A 85 -3.21 -8.06 4.83
CA ALA A 85 -3.84 -8.26 6.14
C ALA A 85 -4.61 -9.60 6.14
N ARG A 86 -4.39 -10.44 7.15
CA ARG A 86 -5.06 -11.75 7.26
C ARG A 86 -6.44 -11.70 7.88
N GLN A 87 -6.70 -10.67 8.66
CA GLN A 87 -7.91 -10.51 9.45
C GLN A 87 -8.61 -9.24 9.03
N ARG A 88 -9.94 -9.28 9.06
CA ARG A 88 -10.75 -8.07 8.97
C ARG A 88 -10.61 -7.26 10.25
N PHE A 89 -10.80 -5.96 10.14
CA PHE A 89 -10.82 -5.05 11.29
C PHE A 89 -11.82 -3.93 11.06
N ASP A 90 -12.31 -3.39 12.16
CA ASP A 90 -13.38 -2.40 12.18
C ASP A 90 -12.76 -1.00 11.99
N VAL A 91 -13.38 -0.17 11.16
CA VAL A 91 -12.94 1.22 10.95
C VAL A 91 -14.13 2.16 10.86
N THR A 92 -13.98 3.34 11.47
CA THR A 92 -15.01 4.37 11.50
C THR A 92 -14.58 5.54 10.63
N ILE A 93 -15.07 5.60 9.40
CA ILE A 93 -14.62 6.58 8.40
C ILE A 93 -15.47 7.85 8.50
N GLN A 94 -14.83 9.02 8.45
CA GLN A 94 -15.52 10.30 8.32
C GLN A 94 -15.73 10.60 6.83
N GLY A 95 -16.94 10.40 6.32
CA GLY A 95 -17.36 10.79 4.99
C GLY A 95 -17.92 12.21 4.93
N GLN A 96 -18.22 12.70 3.72
CA GLN A 96 -18.82 14.02 3.52
C GLN A 96 -20.19 14.17 4.20
N ASN A 97 -20.93 13.06 4.34
CA ASN A 97 -22.28 13.02 4.90
C ASN A 97 -22.32 12.61 6.38
N GLY A 98 -21.17 12.47 7.03
CA GLY A 98 -21.06 12.07 8.43
C GLY A 98 -20.14 10.87 8.63
N THR A 99 -20.27 10.24 9.80
CA THR A 99 -19.45 9.09 10.18
C THR A 99 -20.09 7.79 9.70
N GLU A 100 -19.31 6.93 9.05
CA GLU A 100 -19.73 5.63 8.53
C GLU A 100 -18.86 4.53 9.17
N ASP A 101 -19.49 3.59 9.88
CA ASP A 101 -18.83 2.39 10.40
C ASP A 101 -18.79 1.32 9.31
N VAL A 102 -17.58 0.92 8.91
CA VAL A 102 -17.36 -0.11 7.89
C VAL A 102 -16.31 -1.11 8.35
N TYR A 103 -16.28 -2.28 7.72
CA TYR A 103 -15.23 -3.26 7.94
C TYR A 103 -14.21 -3.19 6.82
N ALA A 104 -12.93 -3.24 7.16
CA ALA A 104 -11.86 -3.50 6.20
C ALA A 104 -11.59 -5.01 6.18
N TYR A 105 -11.99 -5.71 5.12
CA TYR A 105 -11.89 -7.16 5.01
C TYR A 105 -10.54 -7.64 4.51
N ARG A 106 -9.96 -6.92 3.55
CA ARG A 106 -8.65 -7.22 2.96
C ARG A 106 -7.94 -5.93 2.65
N VAL A 107 -6.72 -5.79 3.17
CA VAL A 107 -5.80 -4.71 2.80
C VAL A 107 -4.64 -5.33 2.06
N LEU A 108 -4.31 -4.76 0.90
CA LEU A 108 -3.14 -5.08 0.11
C LEU A 108 -2.26 -3.85 -0.01
N LEU A 109 -0.95 -4.09 0.10
CA LEU A 109 0.09 -3.12 -0.21
C LEU A 109 1.05 -3.78 -1.20
N ASN A 110 1.30 -3.11 -2.32
CA ASN A 110 2.25 -3.51 -3.34
C ASN A 110 3.30 -2.41 -3.53
N MET A 111 4.56 -2.80 -3.65
CA MET A 111 5.68 -1.90 -3.94
C MET A 111 6.71 -2.62 -4.82
N ASP A 112 7.47 -1.86 -5.61
CA ASP A 112 8.64 -2.41 -6.30
C ASP A 112 9.67 -2.94 -5.31
N LYS A 113 10.21 -4.14 -5.53
CA LYS A 113 11.18 -4.73 -4.59
C LYS A 113 12.58 -4.11 -4.70
N ALA A 114 12.95 -3.57 -5.85
CA ALA A 114 14.28 -3.02 -6.08
C ALA A 114 14.42 -1.58 -5.57
N THR A 115 13.37 -0.77 -5.68
CA THR A 115 13.39 0.65 -5.32
C THR A 115 12.42 1.00 -4.20
N THR A 116 11.38 0.20 -3.97
CA THR A 116 10.20 0.54 -3.17
C THR A 116 9.42 1.75 -3.69
N ASP A 117 9.71 2.20 -4.91
CA ASP A 117 8.88 3.17 -5.62
C ASP A 117 7.62 2.49 -6.16
N ASN A 118 6.68 3.29 -6.67
CA ASN A 118 5.39 2.82 -7.19
C ASN A 118 4.59 2.02 -6.16
N LYS A 119 4.25 2.71 -5.07
CA LYS A 119 3.44 2.15 -3.99
C LYS A 119 1.97 2.17 -4.42
N GLU A 120 1.33 1.02 -4.32
CA GLU A 120 -0.07 0.80 -4.68
C GLU A 120 -0.76 0.12 -3.50
N ALA A 121 -1.98 0.54 -3.18
CA ALA A 121 -2.77 -0.09 -2.12
C ALA A 121 -4.21 -0.34 -2.57
N ALA A 122 -4.78 -1.42 -2.08
CA ALA A 122 -6.19 -1.75 -2.23
C ALA A 122 -6.77 -2.19 -0.90
N VAL A 123 -8.00 -1.77 -0.66
CA VAL A 123 -8.76 -2.08 0.55
C VAL A 123 -10.15 -2.54 0.11
N MET A 124 -10.52 -3.74 0.52
CA MET A 124 -11.89 -4.22 0.46
C MET A 124 -12.62 -3.70 1.71
N VAL A 125 -13.60 -2.82 1.51
CA VAL A 125 -14.38 -2.15 2.55
C VAL A 125 -15.88 -2.43 2.36
N GLY A 126 -16.65 -2.17 3.42
CA GLY A 126 -18.11 -2.25 3.41
C GLY A 126 -18.64 -2.99 4.62
N THR A 127 -19.96 -3.07 4.76
CA THR A 127 -20.59 -3.89 5.81
C THR A 127 -20.42 -5.37 5.50
N GLU A 128 -20.42 -5.74 4.22
CA GLU A 128 -20.23 -7.12 3.74
C GLU A 128 -18.94 -7.32 2.93
N GLY A 129 -18.15 -6.26 2.71
CA GLY A 129 -16.91 -6.32 1.94
C GLY A 129 -17.15 -6.26 0.43
N ASP A 130 -18.17 -5.50 0.06
CA ASP A 130 -18.74 -5.37 -1.28
C ASP A 130 -18.08 -4.30 -2.15
N VAL A 131 -17.22 -3.45 -1.55
CA VAL A 131 -16.53 -2.37 -2.26
C VAL A 131 -15.01 -2.55 -2.20
N ILE A 132 -14.33 -2.41 -3.34
CA ILE A 132 -12.87 -2.37 -3.38
C ILE A 132 -12.41 -0.97 -3.78
N ILE A 133 -11.73 -0.31 -2.85
CA ILE A 133 -11.12 1.01 -3.05
C ILE A 133 -9.61 0.91 -3.17
N THR A 134 -9.02 1.72 -4.04
CA THR A 134 -7.60 1.61 -4.43
C THR A 134 -6.95 2.97 -4.60
N THR A 135 -5.61 2.99 -4.60
CA THR A 135 -4.84 4.14 -5.08
C THR A 135 -5.09 4.36 -6.58
N GLU A 136 -4.87 5.59 -7.06
CA GLU A 136 -5.11 5.94 -8.48
C GLU A 136 -4.26 5.10 -9.44
N ASN A 137 -3.01 4.80 -9.05
CA ASN A 137 -2.06 4.00 -9.82
C ASN A 137 -2.30 2.49 -9.71
N TRP A 138 -3.34 2.03 -8.99
CA TRP A 138 -3.62 0.61 -8.84
C TRP A 138 -3.86 -0.06 -10.20
N GLY A 139 -3.02 -1.04 -10.55
CA GLY A 139 -3.08 -1.74 -11.83
C GLY A 139 -2.26 -1.11 -12.96
N ALA A 140 -1.52 -0.02 -12.71
CA ALA A 140 -0.54 0.48 -13.68
C ALA A 140 0.70 -0.42 -13.80
N THR A 141 0.96 -1.27 -12.79
CA THR A 141 2.08 -2.23 -12.78
C THR A 141 1.64 -3.67 -12.44
N GLY A 142 0.37 -4.01 -12.59
CA GLY A 142 -0.30 -5.07 -11.83
C GLY A 142 -0.75 -6.37 -12.52
N LEU A 143 -0.03 -6.88 -13.53
CA LEU A 143 0.11 -8.32 -13.80
C LEU A 143 1.58 -8.64 -14.05
#